data_AF-A0A6M0B174-F1
#
_entry.id   AF-A0A6M0B174-F1
#
_cell.length_a   1.000
_cell.length_b   1.000
_cell.length_c   1.000
_cell.angle_alpha   90.00
_cell.angle_beta   90.00
_cell.angle_gamma   90.00
#
_symmetry.space_group_name_H-M   'P 1'
#
loop_
_entity.id
_entity.type
_entity.pdbx_description
1 polymer ?
#
loop_
_entity_poly.entity_id
_entity_poly.type
_entity_poly.pdbx_seq_one_letter_code
_entity_poly.pdbx_strand_id
1 'polypeptide(L)'
;MRWFESLLPQSQVGLLARDWLTRFDRAAQSTIILLFDGLDTGFGNEQPNRERRTKAIEGLLSLITDLGDNLKKLKFKVLLREDIWRRLRFDNKSHFFGRSVVLEWRERADFFKVIIKQALKSDRFKVLVVNSIQQGSLLSNLSSSSDAFSDYLSESQVFEIWNLLVGERMKGGKSAFTRNWVWKRIADGSNNHSPRALLQLFAEAKDWEINEQERNPYQKTIIRPRALSSSLEKVSEKALDALINEEFSELQDLIYCLKGIGRSPFYATDVSELYDKLSFAREVGLLSIYEGTKDDVKRYKVPDLYLSGIGMTRKGQA
;
A
#
# COMPACT_ATOMS: atom_id res chain seq x y z
N MET A 1 20.58 27.23 -12.82
CA MET A 1 19.09 27.15 -12.87
C MET A 1 18.49 28.10 -13.91
N ARG A 2 18.89 29.39 -14.00
CA ARG A 2 18.35 30.35 -14.99
C ARG A 2 18.48 29.97 -16.48
N TRP A 3 19.46 29.15 -16.86
CA TRP A 3 19.64 28.72 -18.25
C TRP A 3 18.57 27.73 -18.72
N PHE A 4 18.01 26.92 -17.81
CA PHE A 4 16.98 25.94 -18.14
C PHE A 4 15.64 26.64 -18.45
N GLU A 5 15.32 27.69 -17.67
CA GLU A 5 14.16 28.56 -17.90
C GLU A 5 14.24 29.34 -19.22
N SER A 6 15.45 29.64 -19.71
CA SER A 6 15.65 30.26 -21.03
C SER A 6 15.58 29.26 -22.20
N LEU A 7 15.64 27.95 -21.92
CA LEU A 7 15.68 26.90 -22.93
C LEU A 7 14.29 26.35 -23.25
N LEU A 8 13.43 26.21 -22.23
CA LEU A 8 12.05 25.74 -22.36
C LEU A 8 11.18 26.55 -23.35
N PRO A 9 11.30 27.89 -23.47
CA PRO A 9 10.51 28.67 -24.41
C PRO A 9 10.97 28.56 -25.87
N GLN A 10 12.11 27.93 -26.15
CA GLN A 10 12.65 27.87 -27.52
C GLN A 10 11.80 26.94 -28.40
N SER A 11 11.46 27.41 -29.61
CA SER A 11 10.55 26.74 -30.56
C SER A 11 11.03 25.36 -31.08
N GLN A 12 12.16 24.85 -30.59
CA GLN A 12 12.75 23.56 -30.97
C GLN A 12 13.35 22.79 -29.80
N VAL A 13 13.04 23.15 -28.55
CA VAL A 13 13.66 22.54 -27.37
C VAL A 13 13.53 21.02 -27.34
N GLY A 14 12.40 20.47 -27.81
CA GLY A 14 12.19 19.02 -27.91
C GLY A 14 13.14 18.32 -28.90
N LEU A 15 13.38 18.93 -30.06
CA LEU A 15 14.30 18.40 -31.07
C LEU A 15 15.75 18.46 -30.56
N LEU A 16 16.13 19.58 -29.94
CA LEU A 16 17.46 19.76 -29.35
C LEU A 16 17.71 18.77 -28.21
N ALA A 17 16.73 18.58 -27.32
CA ALA A 17 16.82 17.61 -26.23
C ALA A 17 16.97 16.17 -26.76
N ARG A 18 16.25 15.82 -27.82
CA ARG A 18 16.38 14.52 -28.50
C ARG A 18 17.77 14.31 -29.11
N ASP A 19 18.31 15.31 -29.80
CA ASP A 19 19.66 15.24 -30.36
C ASP A 19 20.72 15.11 -29.25
N TRP A 20 20.58 15.88 -28.17
CA TRP A 20 21.45 15.80 -27.00
C TRP A 20 21.44 14.42 -26.35
N LEU A 21 20.25 13.85 -26.10
CA LEU A 21 20.12 12.49 -25.57
C LEU A 21 20.81 11.47 -26.48
N THR A 22 20.65 11.59 -27.79
CA THR A 22 21.26 10.68 -28.77
C THR A 22 22.80 10.81 -28.79
N ARG A 23 23.33 12.04 -28.71
CA ARG A 23 24.77 12.27 -28.64
C ARG A 23 25.36 11.76 -27.34
N PHE A 24 24.66 11.99 -26.22
CA PHE A 24 25.07 11.49 -24.91
C PHE A 24 25.13 9.96 -24.87
N ASP A 25 24.13 9.29 -25.45
CA ASP A 25 24.12 7.82 -25.60
C ASP A 25 25.32 7.30 -26.38
N ARG A 26 25.69 7.96 -27.48
CA ARG A 26 26.85 7.58 -28.30
C ARG A 26 28.18 7.82 -27.59
N ALA A 27 28.27 8.88 -26.79
CA ALA A 27 29.48 9.24 -26.05
C ALA A 27 29.65 8.41 -24.77
N ALA A 28 28.58 7.80 -24.26
CA ALA A 28 28.62 7.00 -23.03
C ALA A 28 29.48 5.74 -23.22
N GLN A 29 30.47 5.56 -22.35
CA GLN A 29 31.38 4.41 -22.38
C GLN A 29 30.70 3.14 -21.84
N SER A 30 29.90 3.29 -20.78
CA SER A 30 29.16 2.22 -20.11
C SER A 30 27.66 2.43 -20.21
N THR A 31 26.88 1.40 -19.85
CA THR A 31 25.43 1.54 -19.70
C THR A 31 25.13 2.46 -18.52
N ILE A 32 24.22 3.42 -18.72
CA ILE A 32 23.75 4.38 -17.73
C ILE A 32 22.24 4.18 -17.56
N ILE A 33 21.81 3.99 -16.31
CA ILE A 33 20.38 3.87 -15.98
C ILE A 33 19.87 5.23 -15.54
N LEU A 34 18.92 5.78 -16.28
CA LEU A 34 18.15 6.95 -15.90
C LEU A 34 16.96 6.48 -15.07
N LEU A 35 17.08 6.61 -13.75
CA LEU A 35 16.05 6.27 -12.78
C LEU A 35 15.12 7.46 -12.56
N PHE A 36 13.83 7.26 -12.79
CA PHE A 36 12.77 8.20 -12.49
C PHE A 36 11.91 7.63 -11.37
N ASP A 37 11.80 8.36 -10.27
CA ASP A 37 11.01 8.00 -9.09
C ASP A 37 10.33 9.25 -8.52
N GLY A 38 9.29 9.08 -7.70
CA GLY A 38 8.55 10.17 -7.08
C GLY A 38 7.81 11.05 -8.09
N LEU A 39 7.43 10.49 -9.24
CA LEU A 39 6.73 11.21 -10.34
C LEU A 39 5.34 11.73 -9.93
N ASP A 40 4.83 11.32 -8.77
CA ASP A 40 3.61 11.80 -8.15
C ASP A 40 3.79 13.05 -7.28
N THR A 41 5.04 13.39 -6.93
CA THR A 41 5.39 14.49 -6.02
C THR A 41 5.78 15.76 -6.78
N GLY A 42 5.69 16.91 -6.11
CA GLY A 42 6.19 18.20 -6.63
C GLY A 42 5.29 18.92 -7.64
N PHE A 43 4.15 18.34 -8.02
CA PHE A 43 3.16 19.00 -8.87
C PHE A 43 2.14 19.81 -8.08
N GLY A 44 1.80 19.39 -6.86
CA GLY A 44 0.69 19.93 -6.06
C GLY A 44 -0.58 19.06 -6.18
N ASN A 45 -1.55 19.29 -5.29
CA ASN A 45 -2.72 18.40 -5.14
C ASN A 45 -3.97 18.88 -5.87
N GLU A 46 -3.97 20.10 -6.39
CA GLU A 46 -5.12 20.67 -7.12
C GLU A 46 -5.29 20.05 -8.51
N GLN A 47 -6.51 20.14 -9.06
CA GLN A 47 -6.83 19.61 -10.38
C GLN A 47 -5.87 20.04 -11.51
N PRO A 48 -5.54 21.34 -11.72
CA PRO A 48 -4.60 21.75 -12.77
C PRO A 48 -3.19 21.17 -12.59
N ASN A 49 -2.77 20.98 -11.33
CA ASN A 49 -1.49 20.38 -11.00
C ASN A 49 -1.45 18.89 -11.34
N ARG A 50 -2.55 18.19 -11.07
CA ARG A 50 -2.71 16.77 -11.45
C ARG A 50 -2.75 16.59 -12.96
N GLU A 51 -3.40 17.48 -13.70
CA GLU A 51 -3.37 17.46 -15.17
C GLU A 51 -1.96 17.70 -15.72
N ARG A 52 -1.23 18.66 -15.15
CA ARG A 52 0.17 18.91 -15.50
C ARG A 52 1.05 17.69 -15.22
N ARG A 53 0.84 17.01 -14.08
CA ARG A 53 1.50 15.74 -13.75
C ARG A 53 1.21 14.68 -14.82
N THR A 54 -0.06 14.46 -15.14
CA THR A 54 -0.48 13.49 -16.15
C THR A 54 0.23 13.76 -17.48
N LYS A 55 0.20 15.00 -17.97
CA LYS A 55 0.87 15.39 -19.23
C LYS A 55 2.38 15.17 -19.18
N ALA A 56 3.02 15.47 -18.05
CA ALA A 56 4.47 15.28 -17.88
C ALA A 56 4.85 13.79 -17.91
N ILE A 57 4.08 12.93 -17.24
CA ILE A 57 4.33 11.48 -17.21
C ILE A 57 4.01 10.86 -18.57
N GLU A 58 2.92 11.25 -19.22
CA GLU A 58 2.59 10.81 -20.58
C GLU A 58 3.71 11.19 -21.55
N GLY A 59 4.19 12.44 -21.53
CA GLY A 59 5.32 12.87 -22.35
C GLY A 59 6.61 12.09 -22.08
N LEU A 60 6.93 11.80 -20.81
CA LEU A 60 8.08 10.96 -20.44
C LEU A 60 7.94 9.53 -21.02
N LEU A 61 6.77 8.91 -20.88
CA LEU A 61 6.55 7.55 -21.34
C LEU A 61 6.53 7.48 -22.88
N SER A 62 5.91 8.45 -23.56
CA SER A 62 6.00 8.58 -25.02
C SER A 62 7.44 8.72 -25.50
N LEU A 63 8.26 9.56 -24.82
CA LEU A 63 9.68 9.68 -25.13
C LEU A 63 10.41 8.34 -25.00
N ILE A 64 10.12 7.57 -23.95
CA ILE A 64 10.72 6.25 -23.73
C ILE A 64 10.31 5.27 -24.81
N THR A 65 9.05 5.27 -25.25
CA THR A 65 8.60 4.41 -26.34
C THR A 65 9.24 4.79 -27.67
N ASP A 66 9.37 6.08 -27.96
CA ASP A 66 9.88 6.58 -29.24
C ASP A 66 11.40 6.45 -29.38
N LEU A 67 12.15 6.63 -28.28
CA LEU A 67 13.61 6.66 -28.28
C LEU A 67 14.25 5.45 -27.60
N GLY A 68 13.60 4.85 -26.61
CA GLY A 68 14.24 3.90 -25.70
C GLY A 68 14.88 2.70 -26.40
N ASP A 69 14.25 2.19 -27.44
CA ASP A 69 14.76 1.05 -28.21
C ASP A 69 15.96 1.43 -29.10
N ASN A 70 16.10 2.71 -29.45
CA ASN A 70 17.19 3.24 -30.27
C ASN A 70 18.44 3.60 -29.46
N LEU A 71 18.31 3.76 -28.14
CA LEU A 71 19.43 4.09 -27.25
C LEU A 71 20.15 2.82 -26.81
N LYS A 72 21.48 2.80 -26.98
CA LYS A 72 22.29 1.61 -26.69
C LYS A 72 22.80 1.57 -25.26
N LYS A 73 23.18 2.72 -24.72
CA LYS A 73 23.86 2.88 -23.42
C LYS A 73 22.95 3.50 -22.38
N LEU A 74 22.06 4.42 -22.75
CA LEU A 74 21.07 4.99 -21.86
C LEU A 74 19.86 4.07 -21.78
N LYS A 75 19.50 3.66 -20.57
CA LYS A 75 18.33 2.84 -20.28
C LYS A 75 17.45 3.52 -19.25
N PHE A 76 16.14 3.43 -19.43
CA PHE A 76 15.17 4.05 -18.54
C PHE A 76 14.67 3.03 -17.52
N LYS A 77 14.60 3.46 -16.26
CA LYS A 77 13.86 2.75 -15.22
C LYS A 77 12.88 3.74 -14.61
N VAL A 78 11.59 3.49 -14.78
CA VAL A 78 10.52 4.34 -14.25
C VAL A 78 9.83 3.60 -13.12
N LEU A 79 9.82 4.21 -11.94
CA LEU A 79 9.00 3.82 -10.81
C LEU A 79 7.78 4.73 -10.82
N LEU A 80 6.60 4.13 -10.97
CA LEU A 80 5.34 4.84 -11.09
C LEU A 80 4.29 4.12 -10.28
N ARG A 81 3.49 4.88 -9.53
CA ARG A 81 2.36 4.33 -8.80
C ARG A 81 1.31 3.77 -9.75
N GLU A 82 0.71 2.64 -9.37
CA GLU A 82 -0.22 1.91 -10.22
C GLU A 82 -1.51 2.69 -10.50
N ASP A 83 -2.03 3.41 -9.52
CA ASP A 83 -3.21 4.28 -9.66
C ASP A 83 -2.99 5.37 -10.72
N ILE A 84 -1.81 5.99 -10.73
CA ILE A 84 -1.45 6.96 -11.76
C ILE A 84 -1.33 6.27 -13.12
N TRP A 85 -0.58 5.17 -13.21
CA TRP A 85 -0.42 4.39 -14.45
C TRP A 85 -1.76 4.04 -15.09
N ARG A 86 -2.75 3.59 -14.30
CA ARG A 86 -4.08 3.21 -14.81
C ARG A 86 -4.83 4.38 -15.46
N ARG A 87 -4.65 5.60 -14.95
CA ARG A 87 -5.30 6.83 -15.45
C ARG A 87 -4.71 7.38 -16.74
N LEU A 88 -3.41 7.15 -16.99
CA LEU A 88 -2.72 7.73 -18.16
C LEU A 88 -3.35 7.27 -19.50
N ARG A 89 -3.47 8.19 -20.45
CA ARG A 89 -4.01 7.98 -21.80
C ARG A 89 -3.04 8.54 -22.83
N PHE A 90 -2.22 7.67 -23.40
CA PHE A 90 -1.24 8.06 -24.43
C PHE A 90 -1.07 6.94 -25.46
N ASP A 91 -0.60 7.32 -26.65
CA ASP A 91 -0.36 6.40 -27.76
C ASP A 91 0.68 5.34 -27.38
N ASN A 92 0.53 4.13 -27.91
CA ASN A 92 1.47 3.03 -27.68
C ASN A 92 1.64 2.60 -26.21
N LYS A 93 0.71 2.94 -25.30
CA LYS A 93 0.73 2.44 -23.91
C LYS A 93 0.87 0.90 -23.82
N SER A 94 0.35 0.17 -24.79
CA SER A 94 0.50 -1.29 -24.93
C SER A 94 1.94 -1.75 -25.12
N HIS A 95 2.86 -0.92 -25.60
CA HIS A 95 4.29 -1.27 -25.76
C HIS A 95 5.00 -1.50 -24.42
N PHE A 96 4.43 -1.02 -23.32
CA PHE A 96 4.92 -1.33 -21.98
C PHE A 96 4.48 -2.72 -21.50
N PHE A 97 3.56 -3.39 -22.21
CA PHE A 97 3.19 -4.77 -21.89
C PHE A 97 4.41 -5.70 -22.05
N GLY A 98 4.70 -6.48 -21.02
CA GLY A 98 5.91 -7.31 -20.94
C GLY A 98 7.20 -6.54 -20.60
N ARG A 99 7.16 -5.20 -20.52
CA ARG A 99 8.27 -4.33 -20.08
C ARG A 99 8.02 -3.68 -18.71
N SER A 100 6.85 -3.93 -18.12
CA SER A 100 6.46 -3.45 -16.78
C SER A 100 6.38 -4.60 -15.79
N VAL A 101 6.73 -4.33 -14.53
CA VAL A 101 6.50 -5.22 -13.39
C VAL A 101 5.73 -4.44 -12.33
N VAL A 102 4.62 -5.01 -11.85
CA VAL A 102 3.87 -4.45 -10.72
C VAL A 102 4.48 -4.99 -9.43
N LEU A 103 4.82 -4.08 -8.51
CA LEU A 103 5.31 -4.44 -7.18
C LEU A 103 4.11 -4.61 -6.25
N GLU A 104 3.80 -5.85 -5.92
CA GLU A 104 2.65 -6.21 -5.08
C GLU A 104 3.01 -7.32 -4.08
N TRP A 105 2.37 -7.26 -2.93
CA TRP A 105 2.50 -8.29 -1.89
C TRP A 105 1.62 -9.50 -2.23
N ARG A 106 2.05 -10.31 -3.22
CA ARG A 106 1.34 -11.53 -3.61
C ARG A 106 1.37 -12.58 -2.49
N GLU A 107 2.55 -12.79 -1.93
CA GLU A 107 2.78 -13.77 -0.89
C GLU A 107 2.55 -13.16 0.49
N ARG A 108 1.56 -13.71 1.21
CA ARG A 108 1.18 -13.22 2.55
C ARG A 108 2.35 -13.28 3.53
N ALA A 109 3.20 -14.30 3.43
CA ALA A 109 4.38 -14.43 4.28
C ALA A 109 5.31 -13.22 4.13
N ASP A 110 5.59 -12.79 2.90
CA ASP A 110 6.49 -11.66 2.64
C ASP A 110 5.97 -10.35 3.21
N PHE A 111 4.65 -10.16 3.17
CA PHE A 111 4.01 -9.02 3.82
C PHE A 111 4.21 -9.04 5.35
N PHE A 112 4.01 -10.19 6.00
CA PHE A 112 4.20 -10.33 7.45
C PHE A 112 5.68 -10.27 7.88
N LYS A 113 6.62 -10.58 6.98
CA LYS A 113 8.06 -10.39 7.24
C LYS A 113 8.39 -8.94 7.61
N VAL A 114 7.64 -7.95 7.13
CA VAL A 114 7.83 -6.54 7.49
C VAL A 114 7.79 -6.34 9.01
N ILE A 115 6.75 -6.86 9.67
CA ILE A 115 6.61 -6.74 11.13
C ILE A 115 7.58 -7.64 11.86
N ILE A 116 7.83 -8.85 11.36
CA ILE A 116 8.78 -9.76 11.99
C ILE A 116 10.17 -9.14 12.01
N LYS A 117 10.65 -8.61 10.87
CA LYS A 117 11.94 -7.90 10.79
C LYS A 117 11.98 -6.71 11.74
N GLN A 118 10.87 -5.97 11.86
CA GLN A 118 10.80 -4.84 12.80
C GLN A 118 10.86 -5.31 14.26
N ALA A 119 10.14 -6.38 14.63
CA ALA A 119 10.16 -6.95 15.98
C ALA A 119 11.53 -7.54 16.32
N LEU A 120 12.16 -8.22 15.36
CA LEU A 120 13.49 -8.80 15.47
C LEU A 120 14.60 -7.76 15.61
N LYS A 121 14.33 -6.45 15.48
CA LYS A 121 15.30 -5.42 15.90
C LYS A 121 15.49 -5.39 17.42
N SER A 122 14.53 -5.91 18.20
CA SER A 122 14.64 -6.02 19.65
C SER A 122 15.41 -7.26 20.06
N ASP A 123 16.54 -7.08 20.76
CA ASP A 123 17.37 -8.20 21.21
C ASP A 123 16.61 -9.14 22.17
N ARG A 124 15.70 -8.60 22.99
CA ARG A 124 14.84 -9.42 23.86
C ARG A 124 13.94 -10.35 23.05
N PHE A 125 13.38 -9.85 21.95
CA PHE A 125 12.54 -10.66 21.07
C PHE A 125 13.39 -11.69 20.31
N LYS A 126 14.60 -11.33 19.85
CA LYS A 126 15.54 -12.30 19.25
C LYS A 126 15.83 -13.47 20.21
N VAL A 127 16.13 -13.17 21.47
CA VAL A 127 16.40 -14.21 22.50
C VAL A 127 15.18 -15.12 22.69
N LEU A 128 13.98 -14.54 22.73
CA LEU A 128 12.75 -15.35 22.82
C LEU A 128 12.59 -16.29 21.63
N VAL A 129 12.78 -15.80 20.40
CA VAL A 129 12.72 -16.63 19.19
C VAL A 129 13.75 -17.76 19.25
N VAL A 130 15.01 -17.46 19.60
CA VAL A 130 16.08 -18.47 19.73
C VAL A 130 15.72 -19.53 20.78
N ASN A 131 15.23 -19.11 21.95
CA ASN A 131 14.83 -20.04 23.01
C ASN A 131 13.66 -20.93 22.58
N SER A 132 12.67 -20.39 21.87
CA SER A 132 11.56 -21.17 21.34
C SER A 132 11.99 -22.20 20.28
N ILE A 133 13.01 -21.90 19.48
CA ILE A 133 13.65 -22.85 18.55
C ILE A 133 14.36 -23.96 19.34
N GLN A 134 15.21 -23.58 20.30
CA GLN A 134 16.01 -24.55 21.08
C GLN A 134 15.15 -25.51 21.91
N GLN A 135 13.98 -25.06 22.37
CA GLN A 135 13.03 -25.88 23.13
C GLN A 135 12.13 -26.76 22.23
N GLY A 136 12.29 -26.71 20.90
CA GLY A 136 11.47 -27.46 19.96
C GLY A 136 10.00 -27.00 19.89
N SER A 137 9.70 -25.80 20.38
CA SER A 137 8.35 -25.20 20.33
C SER A 137 8.03 -24.58 18.97
N LEU A 138 9.05 -24.23 18.19
CA LEU A 138 8.95 -23.92 16.77
C LEU A 138 9.37 -25.15 15.97
N LEU A 139 8.73 -25.41 14.81
CA LEU A 139 8.97 -26.65 14.07
C LEU A 139 10.43 -26.74 13.60
N SER A 140 10.90 -27.99 13.53
CA SER A 140 12.24 -28.53 13.29
C SER A 140 13.07 -28.00 12.09
N ASN A 141 12.60 -27.00 11.36
CA ASN A 141 13.23 -26.49 10.13
C ASN A 141 14.12 -25.25 10.36
N LEU A 142 14.21 -24.75 11.59
CA LEU A 142 15.21 -23.76 12.01
C LEU A 142 16.37 -24.53 12.66
N SER A 143 17.23 -25.11 11.82
CA SER A 143 18.37 -25.93 12.25
C SER A 143 19.39 -25.15 13.08
N SER A 144 19.43 -23.82 12.93
CA SER A 144 20.34 -22.93 13.62
C SER A 144 19.70 -21.59 13.99
N SER A 145 20.16 -20.96 15.08
CA SER A 145 19.74 -19.60 15.46
C SER A 145 20.07 -18.55 14.39
N SER A 146 21.05 -18.81 13.52
CA SER A 146 21.37 -17.93 12.39
C SER A 146 20.29 -17.90 11.31
N ASP A 147 19.56 -18.99 11.10
CA ASP A 147 18.54 -19.07 10.03
C ASP A 147 17.30 -18.22 10.36
N ALA A 148 17.00 -18.03 11.64
CA ALA A 148 15.89 -17.21 12.12
C ALA A 148 16.03 -15.70 11.82
N PHE A 149 17.24 -15.28 11.43
CA PHE A 149 17.56 -13.90 11.09
C PHE A 149 17.95 -13.71 9.61
N SER A 150 17.80 -14.76 8.81
CA SER A 150 18.02 -14.70 7.36
C SER A 150 16.95 -13.85 6.67
N ASP A 151 17.33 -13.19 5.58
CA ASP A 151 16.37 -12.52 4.69
C ASP A 151 15.41 -13.52 4.00
N TYR A 152 15.76 -14.81 4.01
CA TYR A 152 15.08 -15.88 3.30
C TYR A 152 14.25 -16.79 4.22
N LEU A 153 13.56 -16.22 5.22
CA LEU A 153 12.62 -16.99 6.04
C LEU A 153 11.54 -17.65 5.16
N SER A 154 11.30 -18.93 5.38
CA SER A 154 10.19 -19.66 4.76
C SER A 154 8.84 -19.19 5.31
N GLU A 155 7.75 -19.50 4.60
CA GLU A 155 6.39 -19.16 5.06
C GLU A 155 6.07 -19.74 6.45
N SER A 156 6.45 -20.98 6.72
CA SER A 156 6.20 -21.62 8.02
C SER A 156 6.93 -20.89 9.14
N GLN A 157 8.21 -20.54 8.92
CA GLN A 157 9.03 -19.81 9.89
C GLN A 157 8.45 -18.43 10.19
N VAL A 158 7.98 -17.72 9.16
CA VAL A 158 7.29 -16.43 9.31
C VAL A 158 6.06 -16.58 10.20
N PHE A 159 5.20 -17.56 9.94
CA PHE A 159 3.98 -17.72 10.71
C PHE A 159 4.22 -18.21 12.14
N GLU A 160 5.28 -18.96 12.37
CA GLU A 160 5.70 -19.39 13.70
C GLU A 160 6.19 -18.22 14.55
N ILE A 161 7.09 -17.38 14.02
CA ILE A 161 7.55 -16.17 14.71
C ILE A 161 6.38 -15.20 14.92
N TRP A 162 5.48 -15.09 13.95
CA TRP A 162 4.23 -14.33 14.09
C TRP A 162 3.38 -14.84 15.26
N ASN A 163 3.23 -16.16 15.41
CA ASN A 163 2.45 -16.74 16.50
C ASN A 163 3.08 -16.47 17.88
N LEU A 164 4.41 -16.40 17.99
CA LEU A 164 5.07 -15.96 19.22
C LEU A 164 4.78 -14.49 19.53
N LEU A 165 4.74 -13.65 18.50
CA LEU A 165 4.50 -12.22 18.65
C LEU A 165 3.06 -11.92 19.08
N VAL A 166 2.07 -12.46 18.36
CA VAL A 166 0.65 -12.07 18.53
C VAL A 166 -0.32 -13.21 18.83
N GLY A 167 0.17 -14.44 18.91
CA GLY A 167 -0.67 -15.62 19.09
C GLY A 167 -1.29 -16.11 17.78
N GLU A 168 -1.69 -17.38 17.79
CA GLU A 168 -2.25 -18.03 16.60
C GLU A 168 -3.66 -17.53 16.27
N ARG A 169 -4.49 -17.26 17.29
CA ARG A 169 -5.94 -16.99 17.13
C ARG A 169 -6.40 -15.77 17.93
N MET A 170 -7.44 -15.08 17.43
CA MET A 170 -7.94 -13.84 18.04
C MET A 170 -8.56 -14.00 19.44
N LYS A 171 -9.33 -15.06 19.69
CA LYS A 171 -10.04 -15.30 20.98
C LYS A 171 -10.09 -16.78 21.41
N GLY A 172 -9.48 -17.71 20.68
CA GLY A 172 -9.50 -19.16 20.97
C GLY A 172 -9.89 -20.05 19.78
N GLY A 173 -10.17 -21.34 20.02
CA GLY A 173 -10.14 -22.43 19.02
C GLY A 173 -10.93 -22.22 17.73
N LYS A 174 -12.16 -21.68 17.78
CA LYS A 174 -12.97 -21.41 16.57
C LYS A 174 -12.81 -20.01 15.98
N SER A 175 -12.01 -19.14 16.62
CA SER A 175 -11.80 -17.77 16.14
C SER A 175 -10.80 -17.74 14.98
N ALA A 176 -10.87 -16.70 14.15
CA ALA A 176 -9.96 -16.53 13.02
C ALA A 176 -8.49 -16.55 13.47
N PHE A 177 -7.64 -17.12 12.62
CA PHE A 177 -6.19 -16.96 12.75
C PHE A 177 -5.84 -15.47 12.75
N THR A 178 -4.95 -15.05 13.65
CA THR A 178 -4.55 -13.63 13.78
C THR A 178 -4.04 -13.06 12.47
N ARG A 179 -3.18 -13.80 11.75
CA ARG A 179 -2.70 -13.41 10.42
C ARG A 179 -3.81 -13.20 9.40
N ASN A 180 -4.80 -14.09 9.35
CA ASN A 180 -5.94 -13.97 8.42
C ASN A 180 -6.85 -12.81 8.81
N TRP A 181 -7.01 -12.58 10.11
CA TRP A 181 -7.77 -11.43 10.61
C TRP A 181 -7.07 -10.13 10.21
N VAL A 182 -5.76 -9.99 10.46
CA VAL A 182 -4.99 -8.80 10.11
C VAL A 182 -5.03 -8.56 8.60
N TRP A 183 -4.69 -9.56 7.80
CA TRP A 183 -4.71 -9.49 6.33
C TRP A 183 -6.03 -8.92 5.82
N LYS A 184 -7.16 -9.49 6.26
CA LYS A 184 -8.48 -9.06 5.81
C LYS A 184 -8.86 -7.64 6.27
N ARG A 185 -8.41 -7.20 7.45
CA ARG A 185 -8.85 -5.94 8.06
C ARG A 185 -8.08 -4.71 7.59
N ILE A 186 -6.84 -4.90 7.15
CA ILE A 186 -6.01 -3.81 6.63
C ILE A 186 -6.03 -3.70 5.11
N ALA A 187 -6.78 -4.59 4.43
CA ALA A 187 -7.01 -4.50 3.01
C ALA A 187 -7.93 -3.31 2.69
N ASP A 188 -7.61 -2.58 1.63
CA ASP A 188 -8.52 -1.58 1.08
C ASP A 188 -9.63 -2.20 0.20
N GLY A 189 -10.46 -1.36 -0.40
CA GLY A 189 -11.56 -1.76 -1.29
C GLY A 189 -11.10 -2.39 -2.61
N SER A 190 -9.84 -2.21 -2.98
CA SER A 190 -9.17 -2.85 -4.12
C SER A 190 -8.42 -4.12 -3.72
N ASN A 191 -8.52 -4.55 -2.46
CA ASN A 191 -7.79 -5.68 -1.87
C ASN A 191 -6.26 -5.49 -1.87
N ASN A 192 -5.80 -4.23 -1.90
CA ASN A 192 -4.40 -3.88 -1.75
C ASN A 192 -4.01 -3.85 -0.27
N HIS A 193 -2.77 -4.22 0.02
CA HIS A 193 -2.24 -4.33 1.38
C HIS A 193 -1.02 -3.43 1.53
N SER A 194 -1.19 -2.32 2.25
CA SER A 194 -0.09 -1.39 2.52
C SER A 194 0.71 -1.81 3.76
N PRO A 195 2.05 -1.94 3.65
CA PRO A 195 2.91 -2.13 4.83
C PRO A 195 2.75 -1.01 5.87
N ARG A 196 2.37 0.20 5.44
CA ARG A 196 2.11 1.34 6.32
C ARG A 196 0.97 1.03 7.30
N ALA A 197 -0.16 0.50 6.80
CA ALA A 197 -1.30 0.15 7.65
C ALA A 197 -0.95 -0.97 8.65
N LEU A 198 -0.16 -1.96 8.21
CA LEU A 198 0.36 -3.00 9.09
C LEU A 198 1.26 -2.42 10.20
N LEU A 199 2.21 -1.55 9.84
CA LEU A 199 3.11 -0.91 10.80
C LEU A 199 2.35 -0.02 11.79
N GLN A 200 1.38 0.76 11.31
CA GLN A 200 0.52 1.57 12.17
C GLN A 200 -0.29 0.70 13.14
N LEU A 201 -0.85 -0.43 12.67
CA LEU A 201 -1.57 -1.36 13.52
C LEU A 201 -0.71 -1.89 14.67
N PHE A 202 0.54 -2.25 14.40
CA PHE A 202 1.45 -2.74 15.43
C PHE A 202 1.98 -1.63 16.33
N ALA A 203 2.17 -0.41 15.82
CA ALA A 203 2.52 0.74 16.64
C ALA A 203 1.42 1.02 17.69
N GLU A 204 0.17 1.13 17.24
CA GLU A 204 -0.98 1.33 18.13
C GLU A 204 -1.21 0.13 19.07
N ALA A 205 -1.08 -1.10 18.56
CA ALA A 205 -1.25 -2.29 19.39
C ALA A 205 -0.17 -2.43 20.47
N LYS A 206 1.06 -2.01 20.18
CA LYS A 206 2.14 -1.97 21.17
C LYS A 206 1.83 -0.93 22.26
N ASP A 207 1.40 0.27 21.90
CA ASP A 207 1.03 1.29 22.89
C ASP A 207 -0.19 0.86 23.73
N TRP A 208 -1.17 0.22 23.10
CA TRP A 208 -2.31 -0.38 23.80
C TRP A 208 -1.88 -1.49 24.75
N GLU A 209 -0.99 -2.39 24.30
CA GLU A 209 -0.49 -3.52 25.11
C GLU A 209 0.28 -3.05 26.33
N ILE A 210 1.12 -2.01 26.21
CA ILE A 210 1.86 -1.45 27.34
C ILE A 210 0.89 -1.01 28.45
N ASN A 211 -0.14 -0.23 28.07
CA ASN A 211 -1.15 0.25 29.03
C ASN A 211 -1.98 -0.89 29.63
N GLU A 212 -2.34 -1.89 28.82
CA GLU A 212 -3.15 -3.01 29.29
C GLU A 212 -2.33 -3.97 30.16
N GLN A 213 -1.03 -4.14 29.93
CA GLN A 213 -0.16 -5.00 30.71
C GLN A 213 -0.01 -4.53 32.16
N GLU A 214 0.00 -3.21 32.38
CA GLU A 214 0.02 -2.62 33.73
C GLU A 214 -1.25 -2.96 34.52
N ARG A 215 -2.40 -3.04 33.82
CA ARG A 215 -3.72 -3.29 34.44
C ARG A 215 -4.04 -4.77 34.58
N ASN A 216 -3.72 -5.54 33.53
CA ASN A 216 -4.08 -6.94 33.35
C ASN A 216 -2.87 -7.69 32.76
N PRO A 217 -1.95 -8.17 33.61
CA PRO A 217 -0.77 -8.89 33.18
C PRO A 217 -1.10 -10.11 32.33
N TYR A 218 -0.42 -10.22 31.19
CA TYR A 218 -0.55 -11.31 30.23
C TYR A 218 0.85 -11.76 29.79
N GLN A 219 1.05 -13.08 29.70
CA GLN A 219 2.38 -13.66 29.43
C GLN A 219 2.38 -14.71 28.31
N LYS A 220 1.26 -14.90 27.59
CA LYS A 220 1.21 -15.94 26.53
C LYS A 220 1.84 -15.47 25.21
N THR A 221 1.74 -14.18 24.89
CA THR A 221 2.30 -13.56 23.68
C THR A 221 2.80 -12.17 24.03
N ILE A 222 3.63 -11.58 23.16
CA ILE A 222 4.18 -10.24 23.39
C ILE A 222 3.14 -9.15 23.21
N ILE A 223 2.30 -9.27 22.18
CA ILE A 223 1.13 -8.42 21.97
C ILE A 223 -0.07 -9.34 21.98
N ARG A 224 -1.04 -9.12 22.87
CA ARG A 224 -2.22 -10.00 22.93
C ARG A 224 -3.09 -9.79 21.69
N PRO A 225 -3.75 -10.81 21.13
CA PRO A 225 -4.55 -10.63 19.92
C PRO A 225 -5.63 -9.55 20.02
N ARG A 226 -6.17 -9.32 21.23
CA ARG A 226 -7.14 -8.25 21.51
C ARG A 226 -6.57 -6.85 21.24
N ALA A 227 -5.27 -6.64 21.43
CA ALA A 227 -4.62 -5.37 21.13
C ALA A 227 -4.79 -4.99 19.66
N LEU A 228 -4.65 -5.95 18.74
CA LEU A 228 -4.84 -5.74 17.30
C LEU A 228 -6.27 -5.26 17.00
N SER A 229 -7.28 -5.93 17.56
CA SER A 229 -8.68 -5.51 17.34
C SER A 229 -9.02 -4.17 17.98
N SER A 230 -8.44 -3.86 19.15
CA SER A 230 -8.72 -2.61 19.88
C SER A 230 -8.01 -1.41 19.24
N SER A 231 -6.95 -1.67 18.47
CA SER A 231 -6.16 -0.64 17.81
C SER A 231 -6.66 -0.28 16.41
N LEU A 232 -7.50 -1.14 15.81
CA LEU A 232 -7.97 -0.97 14.44
C LEU A 232 -8.73 0.35 14.23
N GLU A 233 -9.45 0.83 15.25
CA GLU A 233 -10.19 2.10 15.18
C GLU A 233 -9.25 3.28 14.91
N LYS A 234 -8.20 3.45 15.72
CA LYS A 234 -7.19 4.50 15.52
C LYS A 234 -6.44 4.36 14.20
N VAL A 235 -6.13 3.12 13.79
CA VAL A 235 -5.51 2.87 12.48
C VAL A 235 -6.46 3.30 11.36
N SER A 236 -7.76 3.09 11.55
CA SER A 236 -8.77 3.47 10.58
C SER A 236 -8.89 4.98 10.41
N GLU A 237 -8.83 5.72 11.51
CA GLU A 237 -8.76 7.19 11.50
C GLU A 237 -7.51 7.67 10.75
N LYS A 238 -6.33 7.14 11.08
CA LYS A 238 -5.07 7.50 10.42
C LYS A 238 -5.05 7.16 8.93
N ALA A 239 -5.61 6.00 8.56
CA ALA A 239 -5.68 5.57 7.17
C ALA A 239 -6.65 6.45 6.36
N LEU A 240 -7.78 6.83 6.96
CA LEU A 240 -8.72 7.75 6.33
C LEU A 240 -8.13 9.16 6.19
N ASP A 241 -7.48 9.67 7.23
CA ASP A 241 -6.82 10.98 7.24
C ASP A 241 -5.77 11.07 6.13
N ALA A 242 -4.89 10.08 6.02
CA ALA A 242 -3.92 10.01 4.93
C ALA A 242 -4.60 9.97 3.55
N LEU A 243 -5.64 9.16 3.38
CA LEU A 243 -6.34 9.04 2.10
C LEU A 243 -7.02 10.37 1.69
N ILE A 244 -7.69 11.04 2.61
CA ILE A 244 -8.54 12.19 2.31
C ILE A 244 -7.77 13.50 2.37
N ASN A 245 -6.98 13.72 3.41
CA ASN A 245 -6.32 15.00 3.63
C ASN A 245 -4.98 15.11 2.88
N GLU A 246 -4.26 13.99 2.67
CA GLU A 246 -2.99 14.02 1.94
C GLU A 246 -3.18 13.80 0.44
N GLU A 247 -4.11 12.92 0.03
CA GLU A 247 -4.21 12.47 -1.37
C GLU A 247 -5.48 12.95 -2.11
N PHE A 248 -6.67 12.79 -1.52
CA PHE A 248 -7.95 12.89 -2.23
C PHE A 248 -9.00 13.77 -1.53
N SER A 249 -8.69 15.05 -1.34
CA SER A 249 -9.57 16.00 -0.64
C SER A 249 -10.95 16.17 -1.30
N GLU A 250 -11.09 15.89 -2.60
CA GLU A 250 -12.38 15.92 -3.30
C GLU A 250 -13.39 14.88 -2.78
N LEU A 251 -12.93 13.85 -2.06
CA LEU A 251 -13.79 12.82 -1.47
C LEU A 251 -14.42 13.24 -0.13
N GLN A 252 -14.09 14.41 0.41
CA GLN A 252 -14.63 14.92 1.68
C GLN A 252 -16.17 14.86 1.75
N ASP A 253 -16.89 15.35 0.73
CA ASP A 253 -18.36 15.32 0.73
C ASP A 253 -18.92 13.89 0.74
N LEU A 254 -18.23 12.95 0.09
CA LEU A 254 -18.60 11.54 0.13
C LEU A 254 -18.42 10.99 1.54
N ILE A 255 -17.32 11.32 2.23
CA ILE A 255 -17.10 10.91 3.62
C ILE A 255 -18.21 11.45 4.54
N TYR A 256 -18.60 12.73 4.38
CA TYR A 256 -19.70 13.31 5.15
C TYR A 256 -21.02 12.56 4.92
N CYS A 257 -21.34 12.25 3.66
CA CYS A 257 -22.52 11.48 3.30
C CYS A 257 -22.48 10.06 3.91
N LEU A 258 -21.36 9.35 3.78
CA LEU A 258 -21.16 8.00 4.33
C LEU A 258 -21.27 7.96 5.86
N LYS A 259 -20.75 8.99 6.54
CA LYS A 259 -20.92 9.17 7.98
C LYS A 259 -22.38 9.34 8.37
N GLY A 260 -23.16 10.09 7.59
CA GLY A 260 -24.61 10.21 7.77
C GLY A 260 -25.37 8.89 7.60
N ILE A 261 -24.91 8.01 6.70
CA ILE A 261 -25.48 6.66 6.53
C ILE A 261 -25.12 5.75 7.72
N GLY A 262 -23.91 5.88 8.27
CA GLY A 262 -23.48 5.23 9.52
C GLY A 262 -23.30 3.70 9.46
N ARG A 263 -23.51 3.06 8.31
CA ARG A 263 -23.42 1.60 8.17
C ARG A 263 -22.87 1.12 6.83
N SER A 264 -22.12 0.02 6.86
CA SER A 264 -21.59 -0.68 5.68
C SER A 264 -22.04 -2.15 5.71
N PRO A 265 -22.48 -2.76 4.58
CA PRO A 265 -22.67 -2.16 3.26
C PRO A 265 -23.89 -1.22 3.18
N PHE A 266 -23.93 -0.36 2.16
CA PHE A 266 -25.00 0.62 1.89
C PHE A 266 -25.47 0.53 0.43
N TYR A 267 -26.66 1.07 0.13
CA TYR A 267 -27.24 1.00 -1.22
C TYR A 267 -26.67 2.10 -2.12
N ALA A 268 -26.48 1.80 -3.41
CA ALA A 268 -26.01 2.80 -4.37
C ALA A 268 -26.97 4.00 -4.50
N THR A 269 -28.26 3.78 -4.27
CA THR A 269 -29.30 4.83 -4.25
C THR A 269 -29.09 5.84 -3.13
N ASP A 270 -28.48 5.42 -2.01
CA ASP A 270 -28.25 6.27 -0.82
C ASP A 270 -27.24 7.41 -1.10
N VAL A 271 -26.49 7.30 -2.21
CA VAL A 271 -25.38 8.19 -2.60
C VAL A 271 -25.46 8.61 -4.08
N SER A 272 -26.65 8.53 -4.68
CA SER A 272 -26.85 8.72 -6.13
C SER A 272 -26.41 10.08 -6.65
N GLU A 273 -26.52 11.13 -5.83
CA GLU A 273 -26.08 12.50 -6.16
C GLU A 273 -24.55 12.63 -6.31
N LEU A 274 -23.78 11.66 -5.81
CA LEU A 274 -22.31 11.66 -5.84
C LEU A 274 -21.75 10.61 -6.80
N TYR A 275 -22.49 10.24 -7.84
CA TYR A 275 -22.15 9.15 -8.77
C TYR A 275 -20.70 9.22 -9.29
N ASP A 276 -20.25 10.39 -9.72
CA ASP A 276 -18.88 10.60 -10.24
C ASP A 276 -17.81 10.30 -9.18
N LYS A 277 -18.09 10.61 -7.90
CA LYS A 277 -17.19 10.32 -6.78
C LYS A 277 -17.17 8.84 -6.43
N LEU A 278 -18.22 8.06 -6.74
CA LEU A 278 -18.26 6.62 -6.44
C LEU A 278 -17.29 5.84 -7.34
N SER A 279 -17.19 6.21 -8.62
CA SER A 279 -16.20 5.62 -9.53
C SER A 279 -14.78 5.88 -9.03
N PHE A 280 -14.50 7.12 -8.67
CA PHE A 280 -13.21 7.54 -8.13
C PHE A 280 -12.88 6.89 -6.78
N ALA A 281 -13.83 6.86 -5.84
CA ALA A 281 -13.68 6.23 -4.54
C ALA A 281 -13.37 4.73 -4.65
N ARG A 282 -13.89 4.04 -5.66
CA ARG A 282 -13.52 2.64 -5.92
C ARG A 282 -12.11 2.51 -6.45
N GLU A 283 -11.71 3.40 -7.36
CA GLU A 283 -10.38 3.39 -7.96
C GLU A 283 -9.28 3.56 -6.90
N VAL A 284 -9.49 4.48 -5.95
CA VAL A 284 -8.55 4.73 -4.85
C VAL A 284 -8.69 3.74 -3.69
N GLY A 285 -9.56 2.72 -3.81
CA GLY A 285 -9.74 1.69 -2.79
C GLY A 285 -10.56 2.11 -1.57
N LEU A 286 -11.20 3.28 -1.55
CA LEU A 286 -12.13 3.67 -0.47
C LEU A 286 -13.38 2.78 -0.45
N LEU A 287 -13.84 2.34 -1.63
CA LEU A 287 -15.05 1.52 -1.79
C LEU A 287 -14.78 0.25 -2.58
N SER A 288 -15.60 -0.77 -2.30
CA SER A 288 -15.68 -2.03 -3.03
C SER A 288 -17.14 -2.30 -3.43
N ILE A 289 -17.35 -3.09 -4.49
CA ILE A 289 -18.67 -3.62 -4.82
C ILE A 289 -18.98 -4.75 -3.83
N TYR A 290 -20.10 -4.63 -3.12
CA TYR A 290 -20.62 -5.69 -2.25
C TYR A 290 -21.62 -6.58 -2.98
N GLU A 291 -22.48 -5.98 -3.78
CA GLU A 291 -23.49 -6.67 -4.59
C GLU A 291 -23.72 -5.93 -5.90
N GLY A 292 -23.83 -6.69 -7.00
CA GLY A 292 -24.02 -6.16 -8.35
C GLY A 292 -22.79 -6.39 -9.23
N THR A 293 -22.80 -5.78 -10.42
CA THR A 293 -21.69 -5.79 -11.37
C THR A 293 -21.00 -4.42 -11.40
N LYS A 294 -19.94 -4.25 -12.20
CA LYS A 294 -19.30 -2.95 -12.35
C LYS A 294 -20.23 -1.90 -12.96
N ASP A 295 -21.15 -2.33 -13.80
CA ASP A 295 -22.06 -1.49 -14.58
C ASP A 295 -23.41 -1.28 -13.86
N ASP A 296 -23.83 -2.24 -13.03
CA ASP A 296 -25.04 -2.16 -12.21
C ASP A 296 -24.74 -2.53 -10.75
N VAL A 297 -24.24 -1.55 -9.99
CA VAL A 297 -23.90 -1.74 -8.58
C VAL A 297 -25.14 -1.54 -7.71
N LYS A 298 -25.52 -2.56 -6.95
CA LYS A 298 -26.63 -2.48 -5.99
C LYS A 298 -26.18 -1.98 -4.63
N ARG A 299 -25.06 -2.51 -4.13
CA ARG A 299 -24.52 -2.15 -2.82
C ARG A 299 -23.01 -1.98 -2.86
N TYR A 300 -22.55 -0.93 -2.21
CA TYR A 300 -21.15 -0.69 -1.94
C TYR A 300 -20.78 -1.10 -0.52
N LYS A 301 -19.49 -1.38 -0.32
CA LYS A 301 -18.92 -1.66 0.99
C LYS A 301 -17.67 -0.81 1.19
N VAL A 302 -17.65 -0.15 2.34
CA VAL A 302 -16.43 0.42 2.93
C VAL A 302 -15.61 -0.71 3.57
N PRO A 303 -14.32 -0.86 3.24
CA PRO A 303 -13.43 -1.85 3.85
C PRO A 303 -13.18 -1.49 5.32
N ASP A 304 -12.76 -2.47 6.12
CA ASP A 304 -12.53 -2.26 7.56
C ASP A 304 -11.45 -1.23 7.85
N LEU A 305 -10.49 -1.09 6.92
CA LEU A 305 -9.42 -0.12 7.02
C LEU A 305 -9.95 1.31 7.17
N TYR A 306 -11.11 1.66 6.60
CA TYR A 306 -11.66 3.02 6.69
C TYR A 306 -12.95 3.10 7.50
N LEU A 307 -13.52 1.96 7.88
CA LEU A 307 -14.88 1.88 8.41
C LEU A 307 -15.07 2.71 9.69
N SER A 308 -14.22 2.48 10.70
CA SER A 308 -14.33 3.20 11.97
C SER A 308 -13.91 4.66 11.82
N GLY A 309 -12.90 4.96 11.00
CA GLY A 309 -12.45 6.33 10.74
C GLY A 309 -13.55 7.22 10.15
N ILE A 310 -14.44 6.66 9.31
CA ILE A 310 -15.61 7.39 8.78
C ILE A 310 -16.70 7.56 9.85
N GLY A 311 -16.71 6.71 10.88
CA GLY A 311 -17.79 6.62 11.87
C GLY A 311 -18.90 5.65 11.48
N MET A 312 -18.59 4.64 10.66
CA MET A 312 -19.56 3.64 10.21
C MET A 312 -19.44 2.33 11.00
N THR A 313 -20.52 1.56 11.02
CA THR A 313 -20.56 0.22 11.64
C THR A 313 -20.88 -0.86 10.62
N ARG A 314 -20.56 -2.12 10.93
CA ARG A 314 -20.93 -3.25 10.06
C ARG A 314 -22.36 -3.70 10.34
N LYS A 315 -23.16 -3.84 9.29
CA LYS A 315 -24.46 -4.52 9.40
C LYS A 315 -24.21 -6.04 9.57
N GLY A 316 -24.70 -6.61 10.69
CA GLY A 316 -24.60 -8.06 10.99
C GLY A 316 -23.65 -8.46 12.13
N GLN A 317 -23.09 -7.49 12.87
CA GLN A 317 -22.57 -7.73 14.23
C GLN A 317 -23.42 -6.93 15.21
N ALA A 318 -24.50 -7.55 15.68
CA ALA A 318 -25.11 -7.26 16.98
C ALA A 318 -24.92 -8.51 17.83
#